data_AF-A0A831NUT4-F1
#
_entry.id   AF-A0A831NUT4-F1
#
_cell.length_a   1.000
_cell.length_b   1.000
_cell.length_c   1.000
_cell.angle_alpha   90.00
_cell.angle_beta   90.00
_cell.angle_gamma   90.00
#
_symmetry.space_group_name_H-M   'P 1'
#
loop_
_entity.id
_entity.type
_entity.pdbx_description
1 polymer ?
#
loop_
_entity_poly.entity_id
_entity_poly.type
_entity_poly.pdbx_seq_one_letter_code
_entity_poly.pdbx_strand_id
1 'polypeptide(L)'
;MIRVVVKLVLIFVLVYAGVAVWYGRLEDTLRQDMRSHETVIQRQRGRTTKILRQRPDYRIIIKRNIFQAVIGAEPGGDEYLEPTALKLSLMGTVSGTKRDARAIIVDEQKKKQDLYKIGDSVQGALIQSIERGKVILQVHGRREVLLL
;
A
#
# COMPACT_ATOMS: atom_id res chain seq x y z
N MET A 1 -45.02 24.52 46.19
CA MET A 1 -43.66 24.51 45.59
C MET A 1 -42.69 23.57 46.31
N ILE A 2 -42.57 23.62 47.64
CA ILE A 2 -41.63 22.77 48.41
C ILE A 2 -41.74 21.25 48.13
N ARG A 3 -42.97 20.72 48.01
CA ARG A 3 -43.23 19.29 47.73
C ARG A 3 -42.69 18.83 46.37
N VAL A 4 -42.66 19.74 45.39
CA VAL A 4 -42.17 19.45 44.04
C VAL A 4 -40.65 19.42 44.05
N VAL A 5 -40.02 20.38 44.73
CA VAL A 5 -38.56 20.44 44.89
C VAL A 5 -38.01 19.19 45.58
N VAL A 6 -38.67 18.72 46.64
CA VAL A 6 -38.27 17.49 47.35
C VAL A 6 -38.30 16.27 46.43
N LYS A 7 -39.36 16.11 45.61
CA LYS A 7 -39.44 15.01 44.64
C LYS A 7 -38.34 15.08 43.58
N LEU A 8 -38.00 16.29 43.12
CA LEU A 8 -37.00 16.52 42.09
C LEU A 8 -35.58 16.18 42.60
N VAL A 9 -35.27 16.58 43.84
CA VAL A 9 -34.01 16.20 44.51
C VAL A 9 -33.94 14.69 44.73
N LEU A 10 -35.04 14.05 45.14
CA LEU A 10 -35.08 12.60 45.35
C LEU A 10 -34.80 11.84 44.04
N ILE A 11 -35.42 12.26 42.93
CA ILE A 11 -35.18 11.65 41.61
C ILE A 11 -33.73 11.87 41.17
N PHE A 12 -33.18 13.07 41.37
CA PHE A 12 -31.79 13.37 41.03
C PHE A 12 -30.81 12.45 41.77
N VAL A 13 -30.97 12.28 43.09
CA VAL A 13 -30.13 11.39 43.89
C VAL A 13 -30.24 9.94 43.41
N LEU A 14 -31.46 9.49 43.08
CA LEU A 14 -31.70 8.12 42.62
C LEU A 14 -31.04 7.87 41.24
N VAL A 15 -31.16 8.81 40.31
CA VAL A 15 -30.50 8.72 39.00
C VAL A 15 -28.98 8.77 39.14
N TYR A 16 -28.45 9.69 39.95
CA TYR A 16 -27.01 9.81 40.18
C TYR A 16 -26.41 8.52 40.77
N ALA A 17 -27.06 7.95 41.79
CA ALA A 17 -26.64 6.69 42.39
C ALA A 17 -26.68 5.53 41.40
N GLY A 18 -27.75 5.44 40.59
CA GLY A 18 -27.88 4.39 39.56
C GLY A 18 -26.76 4.48 38.52
N VAL A 19 -26.48 5.70 38.04
CA VAL A 19 -25.42 5.96 37.05
C VAL A 19 -24.04 5.64 37.63
N ALA A 20 -23.76 6.04 38.88
CA ALA A 20 -22.49 5.73 39.55
C ALA A 20 -22.25 4.22 39.68
N VAL A 21 -23.28 3.45 40.07
CA VAL A 21 -23.20 2.00 40.18
C VAL A 21 -23.03 1.34 38.81
N TRP A 22 -23.72 1.83 37.78
CA TRP A 22 -23.61 1.31 36.41
C TRP A 22 -22.21 1.53 35.83
N TYR A 23 -21.66 2.74 35.95
CA TYR A 23 -20.31 3.03 35.46
C TYR A 23 -19.24 2.22 36.19
N GLY A 24 -19.35 2.03 37.51
CA GLY A 24 -18.44 1.15 38.24
C GLY A 24 -18.46 -0.29 37.72
N ARG A 25 -19.65 -0.86 37.49
CA ARG A 25 -19.79 -2.21 36.94
C ARG A 25 -19.26 -2.35 35.50
N LEU A 26 -19.47 -1.31 34.67
CA LEU A 26 -18.99 -1.28 33.30
C LEU A 26 -17.45 -1.22 33.25
N GLU A 27 -16.83 -0.43 34.13
CA GLU A 27 -15.37 -0.35 34.24
C GLU A 27 -14.76 -1.69 34.65
N ASP A 28 -15.35 -2.40 35.62
CA ASP A 28 -14.87 -3.73 36.04
C ASP A 28 -14.95 -4.75 34.90
N THR A 29 -16.02 -4.72 34.10
CA THR A 29 -16.21 -5.61 32.95
C THR A 29 -15.16 -5.35 31.86
N LEU A 30 -14.89 -4.07 31.54
CA LEU A 30 -13.87 -3.69 30.56
C LEU A 30 -12.44 -3.99 31.04
N ARG A 31 -12.16 -3.84 32.35
CA ARG A 31 -10.86 -4.17 32.94
C ARG A 31 -10.56 -5.67 32.94
N GLN A 32 -11.59 -6.51 33.05
CA GLN A 32 -11.43 -7.97 33.02
C GLN A 32 -10.95 -8.45 31.63
N ASP A 33 -11.40 -7.83 30.55
CA ASP A 33 -10.93 -8.11 29.18
C ASP A 33 -9.48 -7.68 28.91
N MET A 34 -8.97 -6.67 29.64
CA MET A 34 -7.55 -6.29 29.54
C MET A 34 -6.65 -7.22 30.36
N ARG A 35 -7.08 -7.69 31.54
CA ARG A 35 -6.29 -8.60 32.39
C ARG A 35 -6.16 -10.02 31.82
N SER A 36 -7.14 -10.47 31.04
CA SER A 36 -7.07 -11.76 30.33
C SER A 36 -6.01 -11.73 29.21
N HIS A 37 -5.76 -10.56 28.60
CA HIS A 37 -4.64 -10.40 27.67
C HIS A 37 -3.28 -10.31 28.39
N GLU A 38 -3.21 -9.68 29.56
CA GLU A 38 -1.94 -9.51 30.30
C GLU A 38 -1.42 -10.84 30.88
N THR A 39 -2.31 -11.72 31.34
CA THR A 39 -1.93 -13.04 31.88
C THR A 39 -1.44 -14.04 30.82
N VAL A 40 -1.93 -13.93 29.57
CA VAL A 40 -1.40 -14.72 28.44
C VAL A 40 -0.04 -14.21 27.97
N ILE A 41 0.16 -12.88 27.95
CA ILE A 41 1.45 -12.25 27.62
C ILE A 41 2.51 -12.59 28.69
N GLN A 42 2.14 -12.63 29.97
CA GLN A 42 3.09 -12.88 31.07
C GLN A 42 3.54 -14.34 31.16
N ARG A 43 2.68 -15.31 30.80
CA ARG A 43 3.07 -16.74 30.79
C ARG A 43 4.06 -17.08 29.67
N GLN A 44 4.10 -16.29 28.60
CA GLN A 44 5.13 -16.40 27.55
C GLN A 44 6.44 -15.69 27.91
N ARG A 45 6.44 -14.74 28.86
CA ARG A 45 7.64 -13.98 29.26
C ARG A 45 8.66 -14.78 30.10
N GLY A 46 8.25 -15.93 30.66
CA GLY A 46 9.12 -16.82 31.43
C GLY A 46 9.98 -17.78 30.59
N ARG A 47 9.71 -17.89 29.27
CA ARG A 47 10.67 -18.48 28.35
C ARG A 47 11.52 -17.34 27.79
N THR A 48 12.49 -16.90 28.59
CA THR A 48 13.69 -16.24 28.05
C THR A 48 14.37 -17.23 27.12
N THR A 49 13.88 -17.34 25.89
CA THR A 49 14.78 -17.54 24.76
C THR A 49 15.79 -16.42 24.91
N LYS A 50 17.04 -16.77 25.19
CA LYS A 50 18.16 -15.96 24.71
C LYS A 50 17.93 -15.86 23.20
N ILE A 51 17.12 -14.89 22.78
CA ILE A 51 17.17 -14.38 21.43
C ILE A 51 18.51 -13.68 21.43
N LEU A 52 19.56 -14.47 21.20
CA LEU A 52 20.80 -13.98 20.63
C LEU A 52 20.34 -12.99 19.56
N ARG A 53 20.70 -11.72 19.71
CA ARG A 53 20.61 -10.72 18.64
C ARG A 53 21.58 -11.14 17.53
N GLN A 54 21.37 -12.32 16.98
CA GLN A 54 21.98 -12.77 15.76
C GLN A 54 21.13 -12.12 14.69
N ARG A 55 21.75 -11.25 13.88
CA ARG A 55 21.07 -10.63 12.75
C ARG A 55 20.35 -11.74 11.96
N PRO A 56 19.06 -11.60 11.64
CA PRO A 56 18.36 -12.61 10.86
C PRO A 56 19.15 -12.90 9.58
N ASP A 57 19.36 -14.18 9.26
CA ASP A 57 19.97 -14.55 8.00
C ASP A 57 18.96 -14.30 6.86
N TYR A 58 19.00 -13.10 6.28
CA TYR A 58 18.13 -12.71 5.17
C TYR A 58 18.44 -13.49 3.87
N ARG A 59 19.49 -14.33 3.83
CA ARG A 59 19.77 -15.19 2.66
C ARG A 59 18.62 -16.16 2.39
N ILE A 60 17.80 -16.49 3.39
CA ILE A 60 16.61 -17.33 3.17
C ILE A 60 15.61 -16.68 2.20
N ILE A 61 15.46 -15.36 2.24
CA ILE A 61 14.55 -14.61 1.34
C ILE A 61 15.05 -14.71 -0.09
N ILE A 62 16.36 -14.53 -0.28
CA ILE A 62 17.03 -14.62 -1.59
C ILE A 62 16.94 -16.07 -2.11
N LYS A 63 17.30 -17.06 -1.28
CA LYS A 63 17.23 -18.49 -1.64
C LYS A 63 15.82 -18.92 -2.03
N ARG A 64 14.80 -18.41 -1.34
CA ARG A 64 13.41 -18.77 -1.60
C ARG A 64 12.82 -18.04 -2.82
N ASN A 65 13.47 -16.97 -3.29
CA ASN A 65 13.03 -16.12 -4.39
C ASN A 65 11.51 -15.83 -4.35
N ILE A 66 11.00 -15.42 -3.18
CA ILE A 66 9.55 -15.22 -2.95
C ILE A 66 8.95 -14.13 -3.83
N PHE A 67 9.78 -13.25 -4.39
CA PHE A 67 9.40 -12.18 -5.29
C PHE A 67 9.60 -12.53 -6.77
N GLN A 68 10.05 -13.75 -7.07
CA GLN A 68 10.36 -14.21 -8.42
C GLN A 68 11.25 -13.20 -9.18
N ALA A 69 12.19 -12.57 -8.47
CA ALA A 69 13.10 -11.62 -9.07
C ALA A 69 14.04 -12.35 -10.06
N VAL A 70 14.34 -11.70 -11.17
CA VAL A 70 15.38 -12.14 -12.10
C VAL A 70 16.72 -11.80 -11.46
N ILE A 71 17.37 -12.80 -10.85
CA ILE A 71 18.66 -12.65 -10.18
C ILE A 71 19.76 -12.78 -11.24
N GLY A 72 20.59 -11.75 -11.42
CA GLY A 72 21.72 -11.78 -12.35
C GLY A 72 21.46 -11.16 -13.73
N ALA A 73 20.30 -10.53 -13.95
CA ALA A 73 20.19 -9.56 -15.03
C ALA A 73 20.99 -8.32 -14.63
N GLU A 74 22.05 -7.99 -15.38
CA GLU A 74 22.63 -6.66 -15.28
C GLU A 74 21.52 -5.64 -15.58
N PRO A 75 21.42 -4.53 -14.83
CA PRO A 75 20.55 -3.44 -15.23
C PRO A 75 20.97 -3.09 -16.66
N GLY A 76 20.12 -3.41 -17.62
CA GLY A 76 20.42 -3.19 -19.04
C GLY A 76 20.88 -1.75 -19.18
N GLY A 77 22.13 -1.58 -19.63
CA GLY A 77 22.76 -0.28 -19.72
C GLY A 77 21.78 0.69 -20.36
N ASP A 78 21.60 1.85 -19.72
CA ASP A 78 20.70 2.87 -20.25
C ASP A 78 21.20 3.28 -21.63
N GLU A 79 20.60 2.68 -22.67
CA GLU A 79 20.72 3.15 -24.02
C GLU A 79 20.19 4.58 -23.96
N TYR A 80 21.09 5.56 -24.10
CA TYR A 80 20.75 6.98 -24.09
C TYR A 80 19.92 7.28 -25.35
N LEU A 81 18.62 7.01 -25.25
CA LEU A 81 17.64 7.37 -26.25
C LEU A 81 17.19 8.82 -25.99
N GLU A 82 16.99 9.57 -27.07
CA GLU A 82 16.45 10.92 -26.95
C GLU A 82 15.01 10.87 -26.43
N PRO A 83 14.64 11.74 -25.47
CA PRO A 83 13.25 11.88 -25.03
C PRO A 83 12.35 12.24 -26.21
N THR A 84 11.15 11.67 -26.24
CA THR A 84 10.21 11.97 -27.32
C THR A 84 9.71 13.41 -27.25
N ALA A 85 9.55 14.05 -28.41
CA ALA A 85 8.98 15.38 -28.55
C ALA A 85 7.44 15.36 -28.71
N LEU A 86 6.82 14.17 -28.67
CA LEU A 86 5.38 14.01 -28.79
C LEU A 86 4.66 14.55 -27.56
N LYS A 87 3.41 14.99 -27.75
CA LYS A 87 2.55 15.50 -26.66
C LYS A 87 1.86 14.33 -25.95
N LEU A 88 2.68 13.49 -25.33
CA LEU A 88 2.28 12.29 -24.60
C LEU A 88 2.82 12.37 -23.19
N SER A 89 2.02 11.94 -22.23
CA SER A 89 2.43 11.79 -20.84
C SER A 89 2.23 10.35 -20.38
N LEU A 90 3.28 9.71 -19.88
CA LEU A 90 3.22 8.36 -19.33
C LEU A 90 2.70 8.42 -17.89
N MET A 91 1.64 7.67 -17.59
CA MET A 91 1.04 7.62 -16.25
C MET A 91 1.42 6.35 -15.49
N GLY A 92 1.83 5.30 -16.20
CA GLY A 92 2.25 4.05 -15.57
C GLY A 92 2.69 2.99 -16.56
N THR A 93 3.47 2.03 -16.07
CA THR A 93 3.96 0.87 -16.84
C THR A 93 3.78 -0.41 -16.04
N VAL A 94 3.31 -1.46 -16.71
CA VAL A 94 3.39 -2.83 -16.24
C VAL A 94 4.44 -3.53 -17.10
N SER A 95 5.60 -3.79 -16.51
CA SER A 95 6.69 -4.52 -17.18
C SER A 95 6.36 -6.02 -17.22
N GLY A 96 6.66 -6.68 -18.33
CA GLY A 96 6.37 -8.10 -18.50
C GLY A 96 6.75 -8.61 -19.89
N THR A 97 6.20 -9.76 -20.27
CA THR A 97 6.36 -10.28 -21.63
C THR A 97 5.55 -9.46 -22.64
N LYS A 98 5.75 -9.67 -23.95
CA LYS A 98 4.95 -9.02 -25.01
C LYS A 98 3.43 -9.14 -24.78
N ARG A 99 2.96 -10.24 -24.16
CA ARG A 99 1.54 -10.47 -23.88
C ARG A 99 1.03 -9.66 -22.71
N ASP A 100 1.86 -9.48 -21.69
CA ASP A 100 1.45 -8.93 -20.38
C ASP A 100 1.79 -7.45 -20.22
N ALA A 101 2.79 -6.97 -20.96
CA ALA A 101 3.29 -5.61 -20.82
C ALA A 101 2.24 -4.57 -21.24
N ARG A 102 2.03 -3.55 -20.39
CA ARG A 102 1.05 -2.48 -20.61
C ARG A 102 1.61 -1.12 -20.24
N ALA A 103 1.23 -0.09 -20.98
CA ALA A 103 1.53 1.30 -20.67
C ALA A 103 0.24 2.10 -20.58
N ILE A 104 0.13 2.96 -19.57
CA ILE A 104 -0.98 3.90 -19.43
C ILE A 104 -0.47 5.23 -19.94
N ILE A 105 -0.99 5.70 -21.07
CA ILE A 105 -0.51 6.91 -21.74
C ILE A 105 -1.67 7.89 -21.90
N VAL A 106 -1.41 9.16 -21.63
CA VAL A 106 -2.32 10.28 -21.92
C VAL A 106 -1.88 10.92 -23.23
N ASP A 107 -2.78 10.91 -24.21
CA ASP A 107 -2.67 11.73 -25.41
C ASP A 107 -3.15 13.14 -25.08
N GLU A 108 -2.23 14.10 -24.97
CA GLU A 108 -2.57 15.47 -24.58
C GLU A 108 -3.27 16.26 -25.70
N GLN A 109 -3.11 15.84 -26.95
CA GLN A 109 -3.84 16.45 -28.08
C GLN A 109 -5.32 16.09 -28.00
N LYS A 110 -5.63 14.83 -27.67
CA LYS A 110 -7.00 14.34 -27.53
C LYS A 110 -7.56 14.41 -26.11
N LYS A 111 -6.71 14.75 -25.13
CA LYS A 111 -6.98 14.71 -23.69
C LYS A 111 -7.57 13.37 -23.24
N LYS A 112 -7.05 12.26 -23.78
CA LYS A 112 -7.55 10.92 -23.51
C LYS A 112 -6.45 10.06 -22.89
N GLN A 113 -6.76 9.43 -21.76
CA GLN A 113 -5.96 8.37 -21.17
C GLN A 113 -6.40 7.02 -21.73
N ASP A 114 -5.46 6.17 -22.12
CA ASP A 114 -5.76 4.81 -22.57
C ASP A 114 -4.65 3.82 -22.19
N LEU A 115 -4.95 2.53 -22.32
CA LEU A 115 -4.04 1.43 -22.06
C LEU A 115 -3.48 0.87 -23.37
N TYR A 116 -2.16 0.86 -23.50
CA TYR A 116 -1.46 0.44 -24.71
C TYR A 116 -0.60 -0.81 -24.49
N LYS A 117 -0.43 -1.58 -25.56
CA LYS A 117 0.38 -2.80 -25.64
C LYS A 117 1.56 -2.61 -26.59
N ILE A 118 2.53 -3.51 -26.53
CA ILE A 118 3.62 -3.55 -27.50
C ILE A 118 3.05 -3.85 -28.90
N GLY A 119 3.37 -2.98 -29.86
CA GLY A 119 2.84 -3.00 -31.23
C GLY A 119 1.66 -2.06 -31.47
N ASP A 120 1.08 -1.46 -30.43
CA ASP A 120 0.07 -0.42 -30.61
C ASP A 120 0.71 0.89 -31.08
N SER A 121 -0.10 1.76 -31.68
CA SER A 121 0.32 3.08 -32.15
C SER A 121 -0.42 4.22 -31.43
N VAL A 122 0.32 5.26 -31.07
CA VAL A 122 -0.21 6.47 -30.42
C VAL A 122 0.46 7.70 -31.04
N GLN A 123 -0.34 8.69 -31.48
CA GLN A 123 0.14 9.86 -32.24
C GLN A 123 1.09 9.52 -33.42
N GLY A 124 0.90 8.37 -34.07
CA GLY A 124 1.76 7.91 -35.18
C GLY A 124 3.09 7.28 -34.74
N ALA A 125 3.34 7.16 -33.44
CA ALA A 125 4.47 6.42 -32.87
C ALA A 125 4.09 4.97 -32.58
N LEU A 126 4.96 4.03 -32.94
CA LEU A 126 4.78 2.60 -32.64
C LEU A 126 5.45 2.25 -31.31
N ILE A 127 4.76 1.57 -30.41
CA ILE A 127 5.33 1.10 -29.14
C ILE A 127 6.18 -0.15 -29.40
N GLN A 128 7.50 -0.03 -29.27
CA GLN A 128 8.45 -1.13 -29.48
C GLN A 128 8.68 -1.96 -28.22
N SER A 129 8.88 -1.31 -27.07
CA SER A 129 9.06 -1.98 -25.78
C SER A 129 8.43 -1.17 -24.65
N ILE A 130 8.01 -1.88 -23.60
CA ILE A 130 7.49 -1.30 -22.37
C ILE A 130 8.35 -1.84 -21.23
N GLU A 131 9.13 -0.95 -20.65
CA GLU A 131 10.05 -1.26 -19.57
C GLU A 131 9.55 -0.61 -18.28
N ARG A 132 10.26 -0.85 -17.17
CA ARG A 132 9.88 -0.23 -15.90
C ARG A 132 10.13 1.27 -15.98
N GLY A 133 9.07 2.07 -15.91
CA GLY A 133 9.14 3.54 -15.87
C GLY A 133 9.51 4.21 -17.20
N LYS A 134 9.64 3.43 -18.29
CA LYS A 134 9.93 3.97 -19.63
C LYS A 134 9.28 3.16 -20.74
N VAL A 135 8.91 3.83 -21.82
CA VAL A 135 8.35 3.22 -23.03
C VAL A 135 9.21 3.63 -24.21
N ILE A 136 9.66 2.66 -25.01
CA ILE A 136 10.43 2.94 -26.22
C ILE A 136 9.45 3.04 -27.38
N LEU A 137 9.45 4.20 -28.01
CA LEU A 137 8.60 4.56 -29.13
C LEU A 137 9.44 4.59 -30.41
N GLN A 138 8.86 4.16 -31.52
CA GLN A 138 9.41 4.38 -32.86
C GLN A 138 8.63 5.48 -33.55
N VAL A 139 9.29 6.61 -33.75
CA VAL A 139 8.75 7.83 -34.36
C VAL A 139 9.49 8.05 -35.68
N HIS A 140 8.80 7.93 -36.81
CA HIS A 140 9.41 8.09 -38.15
C HIS A 140 10.70 7.28 -38.37
N GLY A 141 10.79 6.07 -37.81
CA GLY A 141 11.96 5.20 -37.93
C GLY A 141 13.08 5.46 -36.92
N ARG A 142 12.96 6.47 -36.04
CA ARG A 142 13.89 6.72 -34.93
C ARG A 142 13.32 6.17 -33.63
N ARG A 143 14.21 5.67 -32.75
CA ARG A 143 13.84 5.22 -31.41
C ARG A 143 13.92 6.40 -30.45
N GLU A 144 12.82 6.67 -29.77
CA GLU A 144 12.68 7.71 -28.77
C GLU A 144 12.17 7.08 -27.47
N VAL A 145 12.42 7.75 -26.34
CA VAL A 145 11.95 7.27 -25.03
C VAL A 145 10.89 8.21 -24.45
N LEU A 146 9.80 7.62 -23.95
CA LEU A 146 8.83 8.30 -23.12
C LEU A 146 9.04 7.85 -21.67
N LEU A 147 9.38 8.79 -20.80
CA LEU A 147 9.63 8.55 -19.38
C LEU A 147 8.38 8.87 -18.55
N LEU A 148 8.26 8.20 -17.39
CA LEU A 148 7.20 8.43 -16.39
C LEU A 148 7.43 9.75 -15.64
#